data_AF-C3XUF8-F1
#
_entry.id   AF-C3XUF8-F1
#
_cell.length_a   1.000
_cell.length_b   1.000
_cell.length_c   1.000
_cell.angle_alpha   90.00
_cell.angle_beta   90.00
_cell.angle_gamma   90.00
#
_symmetry.space_group_name_H-M   'P 1'
#
loop_
_entity.id
_entity.type
_entity.pdbx_description
1 polymer ?
#
loop_
_entity_poly.entity_id
_entity_poly.type
_entity_poly.pdbx_seq_one_letter_code
_entity_poly.pdbx_strand_id
1 'polypeptide(L)'
;MGLLSDPKSRERFSRIAAKYNSPLCFIAYVVGVVWFLALAYKPFNHKTYFSENALLPGLVEGKFRSDNIATRISQAMRDIKNVSRDGPMPVAWVVNQFQGLGLDTYTQEYIQTIPVPSASKSKEQGKDMFVTLNGTNVYAILRAPRTASTEAIVLSAPYKHYITMDHNNHAFGLMVALATHFRKSSYWSKDIIFLLVDYDEIGMEAWLQEYHYTKSPLLKSSPLHGRSGSIQAAINLELHTEQVSHFNVKLEGLNGLLPNLDLVNLVVQLCGRERVTVKLHQQYSDGDVWSLVPVVACCQVAGFIASISPMVMTGVGHLFGTKPYQALITGATGMFFASLFMPKCITRTRLACTVNTLRLWKCAALVLQAIILAATAAANFSLGMLLAFTMVPVCAMVRPGKLRFLQAVVMLLVSPFGLLTIYTGLYLYLTVTEYHGIFPSAIHLCTVVYYNILSGVVHGYVLGTWQYTLLALAVFPNWLFFWCIVFKKRDVPVIENKEHEKLS
;
A
#
# COMPACT_ATOMS: atom_id res chain seq x y z
N MET A 1 -34.59 -20.12 28.31
CA MET A 1 -34.92 -18.77 28.82
C MET A 1 -35.39 -18.73 30.29
N GLY A 2 -35.61 -19.86 31.00
CA GLY A 2 -36.10 -19.84 32.39
C GLY A 2 -35.07 -19.57 33.51
N LEU A 3 -33.76 -19.49 33.20
CA LEU A 3 -32.73 -19.33 34.24
C LEU A 3 -32.53 -17.88 34.71
N LEU A 4 -32.94 -16.90 33.90
CA LEU A 4 -32.73 -15.46 34.14
C LEU A 4 -34.01 -14.73 34.61
N SER A 5 -35.16 -15.40 34.59
CA SER A 5 -36.47 -14.83 34.93
C SER A 5 -36.87 -15.00 36.41
N ASP A 6 -36.18 -15.87 37.16
CA ASP A 6 -36.51 -16.14 38.56
C ASP A 6 -35.63 -15.31 39.51
N PRO A 7 -36.20 -14.39 40.32
CA PRO A 7 -35.41 -13.47 41.17
C PRO A 7 -34.56 -14.19 42.22
N LYS A 8 -34.98 -15.36 42.71
CA LYS A 8 -34.22 -16.14 43.71
C LYS A 8 -32.98 -16.81 43.12
N SER A 9 -33.04 -17.28 41.88
CA SER A 9 -31.89 -17.86 41.20
C SER A 9 -30.86 -16.78 40.87
N ARG A 10 -31.32 -15.59 40.45
CA ARG A 10 -30.49 -14.43 40.11
C ARG A 10 -29.66 -13.92 41.28
N GLU A 11 -30.22 -13.90 42.49
CA GLU A 11 -29.51 -13.55 43.73
C GLU A 11 -28.43 -14.56 44.13
N ARG A 12 -28.66 -15.86 43.87
CA ARG A 12 -27.64 -16.90 44.08
C ARG A 12 -26.50 -16.74 43.09
N PHE A 13 -26.81 -16.55 41.82
CA PHE A 13 -25.79 -16.34 40.78
C PHE A 13 -24.99 -15.05 41.01
N SER A 14 -25.62 -13.95 41.42
CA SER A 14 -24.91 -12.71 41.73
C SER A 14 -23.99 -12.86 42.94
N ARG A 15 -24.42 -13.57 44.00
CA ARG A 15 -23.56 -13.86 45.16
C ARG A 15 -22.40 -14.78 44.82
N ILE A 16 -22.60 -15.80 43.98
CA ILE A 16 -21.53 -16.70 43.53
C ILE A 16 -20.55 -15.96 42.64
N ALA A 17 -21.04 -15.16 41.67
CA ALA A 17 -20.20 -14.34 40.80
C ALA A 17 -19.42 -13.29 41.59
N ALA A 18 -20.02 -12.66 42.61
CA ALA A 18 -19.33 -11.71 43.48
C ALA A 18 -18.26 -12.38 44.35
N LYS A 19 -18.55 -13.58 44.89
CA LYS A 19 -17.60 -14.35 45.71
C LYS A 19 -16.39 -14.84 44.92
N TYR A 20 -16.58 -15.23 43.67
CA TYR A 20 -15.53 -15.77 42.80
C TYR A 20 -15.11 -14.78 41.69
N ASN A 21 -15.36 -13.48 41.86
CA ASN A 21 -15.10 -12.48 40.82
C ASN A 21 -13.63 -12.48 40.36
N SER A 22 -12.69 -12.38 41.30
CA SER A 22 -11.25 -12.33 41.00
C SER A 22 -10.73 -13.59 40.27
N PRO A 23 -11.00 -14.83 40.73
CA PRO A 23 -10.54 -16.02 39.99
C PRO A 23 -11.24 -16.19 38.64
N LEU A 24 -12.52 -15.81 38.52
CA LEU A 24 -13.26 -15.93 37.27
C LEU A 24 -12.77 -14.90 36.23
N CYS A 25 -12.46 -13.67 36.66
CA CYS A 25 -11.78 -12.67 35.83
C CYS A 25 -10.39 -13.13 35.39
N PHE A 26 -9.60 -13.73 36.29
CA PHE A 26 -8.28 -14.25 35.95
C PHE A 26 -8.35 -15.40 34.93
N ILE A 27 -9.27 -16.36 35.13
CA ILE A 27 -9.50 -17.45 34.19
C ILE A 27 -9.96 -16.91 32.83
N ALA A 28 -10.92 -15.97 32.82
CA ALA A 28 -11.39 -15.34 31.58
C ALA A 28 -10.26 -14.60 30.85
N TYR A 29 -9.37 -13.93 31.58
CA TYR A 29 -8.19 -13.28 31.03
C TYR A 29 -7.22 -14.30 30.41
N VAL A 30 -6.89 -15.38 31.13
CA VAL A 30 -6.01 -16.45 30.61
C VAL A 30 -6.61 -17.11 29.38
N VAL A 31 -7.91 -17.43 29.40
CA VAL A 31 -8.64 -17.98 28.24
C VAL A 31 -8.61 -17.00 27.07
N GLY A 32 -8.81 -15.70 27.33
CA GLY A 32 -8.70 -14.66 26.32
C GLY A 32 -7.31 -14.59 25.67
N VAL A 33 -6.25 -14.66 26.48
CA VAL A 33 -4.85 -14.69 25.99
C VAL A 33 -4.58 -15.95 25.16
N VAL A 34 -5.00 -17.11 25.64
CA VAL A 34 -4.84 -18.39 24.92
C VAL A 34 -5.60 -18.35 23.58
N TRP A 35 -6.83 -17.83 23.55
CA TRP A 35 -7.62 -17.73 22.34
C TRP A 35 -7.04 -16.71 21.34
N PHE A 36 -6.50 -15.60 21.85
CA PHE A 36 -5.79 -14.62 21.04
C PHE A 36 -4.52 -15.21 20.39
N LEU A 37 -3.77 -16.04 21.13
CA LEU A 37 -2.62 -16.76 20.58
C LEU A 37 -3.05 -17.86 19.61
N ALA A 38 -4.18 -18.53 19.85
CA ALA A 38 -4.74 -19.54 18.96
C ALA A 38 -5.16 -18.97 17.60
N LEU A 39 -5.64 -17.71 17.55
CA LEU A 39 -5.93 -16.99 16.30
C LEU A 39 -4.69 -16.82 15.39
N ALA A 40 -3.48 -16.80 15.95
CA ALA A 40 -2.25 -16.76 15.15
C ALA A 40 -1.88 -18.12 14.54
N TYR A 41 -2.46 -19.21 15.03
CA TYR A 41 -2.19 -20.56 14.56
C TYR A 41 -3.02 -20.87 13.31
N LYS A 42 -2.35 -20.94 12.15
CA LYS A 42 -2.99 -21.12 10.83
C LYS A 42 -4.06 -22.23 10.76
N PRO A 43 -3.90 -23.40 11.40
CA PRO A 43 -4.93 -24.45 11.38
C PRO A 43 -6.25 -24.09 12.08
N PHE A 44 -6.26 -23.17 13.05
CA PHE A 44 -7.50 -22.69 13.69
C PHE A 44 -8.22 -21.61 12.87
N ASN A 45 -7.52 -21.02 11.90
CA ASN A 45 -8.13 -20.07 10.98
C ASN A 45 -8.86 -20.81 9.88
N HIS A 46 -10.13 -20.45 9.67
CA HIS A 46 -10.88 -21.01 8.55
C HIS A 46 -10.20 -20.61 7.24
N LYS A 47 -10.06 -21.56 6.33
CA LYS A 47 -9.62 -21.25 4.96
C LYS A 47 -10.69 -20.39 4.28
N THR A 48 -10.33 -19.72 3.20
CA THR A 48 -11.31 -18.96 2.43
C THR A 48 -12.42 -19.90 1.92
N TYR A 49 -13.66 -19.52 2.20
CA TYR A 49 -14.85 -20.26 1.80
C TYR A 49 -15.12 -20.04 0.31
N PHE A 50 -15.61 -21.08 -0.37
CA PHE A 50 -16.17 -20.96 -1.72
C PHE A 50 -17.69 -20.92 -1.62
N SER A 51 -18.29 -19.84 -2.09
CA SER A 51 -19.75 -19.72 -2.13
C SER A 51 -20.37 -20.37 -3.38
N GLU A 52 -19.63 -20.41 -4.49
CA GLU A 52 -20.07 -20.95 -5.76
C GLU A 52 -19.48 -22.34 -6.03
N ASN A 53 -20.32 -23.36 -6.00
CA ASN A 53 -19.90 -24.75 -6.20
C ASN A 53 -19.30 -25.00 -7.59
N ALA A 54 -19.69 -24.23 -8.61
CA ALA A 54 -19.14 -24.36 -9.97
C ALA A 54 -17.66 -23.95 -10.06
N LEU A 55 -17.16 -23.19 -9.08
CA LEU A 55 -15.78 -22.70 -9.02
C LEU A 55 -14.90 -23.51 -8.07
N LEU A 56 -15.42 -24.61 -7.49
CA LEU A 56 -14.63 -25.46 -6.60
C LEU A 56 -13.47 -26.12 -7.37
N PRO A 57 -12.22 -25.88 -6.96
CA PRO A 57 -11.06 -26.44 -7.65
C PRO A 57 -10.98 -27.95 -7.41
N GLY A 58 -10.68 -28.70 -8.48
CA GLY A 58 -10.55 -30.16 -8.43
C GLY A 58 -11.80 -30.94 -8.85
N LEU A 59 -12.91 -30.27 -9.19
CA LEU A 59 -14.07 -30.89 -9.86
C LEU A 59 -13.80 -31.27 -11.32
N VAL A 60 -12.72 -30.74 -11.91
CA VAL A 60 -12.40 -30.88 -13.34
C VAL A 60 -10.94 -31.28 -13.52
N GLU A 61 -10.68 -32.17 -14.48
CA GLU A 61 -9.34 -32.55 -14.92
C GLU A 61 -8.79 -31.54 -15.95
N GLY A 62 -7.56 -31.08 -15.73
CA GLY A 62 -6.86 -30.20 -16.67
C GLY A 62 -6.44 -30.93 -17.94
N LYS A 63 -7.11 -30.64 -19.06
CA LYS A 63 -6.82 -31.24 -20.39
C LYS A 63 -6.04 -30.32 -21.34
N PHE A 64 -5.78 -29.08 -20.93
CA PHE A 64 -5.06 -28.12 -21.74
C PHE A 64 -3.55 -28.38 -21.69
N ARG A 65 -2.97 -28.77 -22.83
CA ARG A 65 -1.53 -28.96 -23.04
C ARG A 65 -1.18 -28.50 -24.45
N SER A 66 -1.08 -27.18 -24.64
CA SER A 66 -0.90 -26.55 -25.95
C SER A 66 0.27 -25.56 -25.95
N ASP A 67 1.29 -25.86 -25.15
CA ASP A 67 2.43 -24.99 -24.88
C ASP A 67 3.16 -24.66 -26.20
N ASN A 68 3.38 -25.66 -27.05
CA ASN A 68 4.01 -25.52 -28.36
C ASN A 68 3.24 -24.57 -29.31
N ILE A 69 1.91 -24.52 -29.22
CA ILE A 69 1.10 -23.61 -30.04
C ILE A 69 1.27 -22.19 -29.52
N ALA A 70 1.19 -22.02 -28.19
CA ALA A 70 1.35 -20.72 -27.55
C ALA A 70 2.72 -20.10 -27.84
N THR A 71 3.79 -20.89 -27.71
CA THR A 71 5.17 -20.44 -27.98
C THR A 71 5.35 -20.08 -29.45
N ARG A 72 4.91 -20.93 -30.39
CA ARG A 72 4.99 -20.65 -31.83
C ARG A 72 4.28 -19.36 -32.23
N ILE A 73 3.06 -19.14 -31.73
CA ILE A 73 2.29 -17.92 -32.03
C ILE A 73 2.96 -16.68 -31.40
N SER A 74 3.48 -16.81 -30.17
CA SER A 74 4.18 -15.72 -29.49
C SER A 74 5.47 -15.32 -30.22
N GLN A 75 6.21 -16.29 -30.76
CA GLN A 75 7.41 -16.08 -31.56
C GLN A 75 7.06 -15.41 -32.90
N ALA A 76 6.03 -15.89 -33.59
CA ALA A 76 5.56 -15.26 -34.84
C ALA A 76 5.14 -13.79 -34.62
N MET A 77 4.46 -13.49 -33.51
CA MET A 77 4.10 -12.11 -33.16
C MET A 77 5.34 -11.24 -32.90
N ARG A 78 6.36 -11.79 -32.23
CA ARG A 78 7.65 -11.12 -32.00
C ARG A 78 8.37 -10.84 -33.31
N ASP A 79 8.41 -11.80 -34.22
CA ASP A 79 9.08 -11.65 -35.50
C ASP A 79 8.45 -10.54 -36.34
N ILE A 80 7.11 -10.47 -36.37
CA ILE A 80 6.37 -9.39 -37.04
C ILE A 80 6.69 -8.03 -36.41
N LYS A 81 6.72 -7.96 -35.07
CA LYS A 81 7.07 -6.74 -34.34
C LYS A 81 8.51 -6.29 -34.58
N ASN A 82 9.44 -7.23 -34.74
CA ASN A 82 10.85 -6.94 -35.02
C ASN A 82 11.05 -6.32 -36.42
N VAL A 83 10.20 -6.69 -37.40
CA VAL A 83 10.23 -6.13 -38.76
C VAL A 83 9.69 -4.69 -38.78
N SER A 84 8.60 -4.43 -38.07
CA SER A 84 7.98 -3.10 -37.96
C SER A 84 8.22 -2.51 -36.58
N ARG A 85 9.48 -2.10 -36.31
CA ARG A 85 9.85 -1.44 -35.05
C ARG A 85 8.94 -0.23 -34.81
N ASP A 86 8.18 -0.27 -33.71
CA ASP A 86 7.15 0.71 -33.33
C ASP A 86 6.00 0.90 -34.34
N GLY A 87 5.75 -0.11 -35.18
CA GLY A 87 4.61 -0.13 -36.09
C GLY A 87 3.25 -0.31 -35.38
N PRO A 88 2.14 -0.05 -36.10
CA PRO A 88 0.80 -0.35 -35.62
C PRO A 88 0.65 -1.86 -35.37
N MET A 89 -0.34 -2.24 -34.57
CA MET A 89 -0.66 -3.65 -34.34
C MET A 89 -0.93 -4.37 -35.69
N PRO A 90 -0.42 -5.60 -35.90
CA PRO A 90 -0.64 -6.35 -37.14
C PRO A 90 -2.07 -6.94 -37.21
N VAL A 91 -3.07 -6.06 -37.32
CA VAL A 91 -4.50 -6.36 -37.27
C VAL A 91 -4.88 -7.48 -38.23
N ALA A 92 -4.47 -7.39 -39.49
CA ALA A 92 -4.81 -8.39 -40.51
C ALA A 92 -4.29 -9.79 -40.16
N TRP A 93 -3.08 -9.89 -39.60
CA TRP A 93 -2.51 -11.16 -39.20
C TRP A 93 -3.25 -11.76 -38.01
N VAL A 94 -3.59 -10.94 -37.00
CA VAL A 94 -4.37 -11.37 -35.82
C VAL A 94 -5.76 -11.85 -36.25
N VAL A 95 -6.43 -11.10 -37.12
CA VAL A 95 -7.75 -11.47 -37.64
C VAL A 95 -7.68 -12.83 -38.35
N ASN A 96 -6.66 -13.05 -39.18
CA ASN A 96 -6.44 -14.34 -39.85
C ASN A 96 -6.23 -15.50 -38.85
N GLN A 97 -5.54 -15.27 -37.72
CA GLN A 97 -5.37 -16.30 -36.69
C GLN A 97 -6.72 -16.73 -36.10
N PHE A 98 -7.59 -15.79 -35.74
CA PHE A 98 -8.90 -16.11 -35.16
C PHE A 98 -9.91 -16.66 -36.18
N GLN A 99 -9.94 -16.09 -37.39
CA GLN A 99 -10.79 -16.60 -38.48
C GLN A 99 -10.37 -18.01 -38.90
N GLY A 100 -9.07 -18.32 -38.92
CA GLY A 100 -8.56 -19.66 -39.18
C GLY A 100 -9.02 -20.71 -38.15
N LEU A 101 -9.41 -20.29 -36.95
CA LEU A 101 -10.02 -21.14 -35.92
C LEU A 101 -11.55 -21.26 -36.06
N GLY A 102 -12.16 -20.54 -37.00
CA GLY A 102 -13.61 -20.49 -37.22
C GLY A 102 -14.35 -19.71 -36.12
N LEU A 103 -13.75 -18.64 -35.62
CA LEU A 103 -14.37 -17.72 -34.65
C LEU A 103 -14.93 -16.48 -35.34
N ASP A 104 -16.02 -15.93 -34.80
CA ASP A 104 -16.63 -14.70 -35.28
C ASP A 104 -15.71 -13.52 -34.93
N THR A 105 -14.91 -13.07 -35.89
CA THR A 105 -13.82 -12.10 -35.66
C THR A 105 -14.17 -10.74 -36.24
N TYR A 106 -13.93 -9.69 -35.46
CA TYR A 106 -14.29 -8.32 -35.77
C TYR A 106 -13.18 -7.35 -35.35
N THR A 107 -13.16 -6.19 -35.98
CA THR A 107 -12.27 -5.08 -35.65
C THR A 107 -13.07 -3.88 -35.18
N GLN A 108 -12.45 -3.04 -34.35
CA GLN A 108 -13.02 -1.78 -33.90
C GLN A 108 -11.95 -0.70 -33.95
N GLU A 109 -12.14 0.26 -34.84
CA GLU A 109 -11.31 1.46 -34.93
C GLU A 109 -11.81 2.53 -33.98
N TYR A 110 -10.89 3.27 -33.36
CA TYR A 110 -11.22 4.38 -32.47
C TYR A 110 -10.18 5.50 -32.54
N ILE A 111 -10.61 6.70 -32.17
CA ILE A 111 -9.81 7.92 -32.11
C ILE A 111 -9.98 8.56 -30.73
N GLN A 112 -8.87 8.77 -30.03
CA GLN A 112 -8.84 9.47 -28.75
C GLN A 112 -8.13 10.82 -28.90
N THR A 113 -8.73 11.87 -28.34
CA THR A 113 -8.13 13.19 -28.24
C THR A 113 -7.60 13.41 -26.82
N ILE A 114 -6.27 13.42 -26.65
CA ILE A 114 -5.61 13.55 -25.36
C ILE A 114 -5.15 15.00 -25.15
N PRO A 115 -5.59 15.70 -24.09
CA PRO A 115 -5.07 17.02 -23.75
C PRO A 115 -3.66 16.92 -23.15
N VAL A 116 -2.69 17.65 -23.69
CA VAL A 116 -1.32 17.64 -23.15
C VAL A 116 -1.21 18.61 -21.96
N PRO A 117 -0.77 18.15 -20.77
CA PRO A 117 -0.61 19.02 -19.61
C PRO A 117 0.42 20.12 -19.88
N SER A 118 0.07 21.35 -19.51
CA SER A 118 0.81 22.62 -19.67
C SER A 118 2.26 22.70 -19.09
N ALA A 119 2.88 21.60 -18.67
CA ALA A 119 4.22 21.59 -18.07
C ALA A 119 5.37 21.72 -19.09
N SER A 120 5.11 21.52 -20.40
CA SER A 120 6.07 21.79 -21.48
C SER A 120 5.61 22.94 -22.37
N LYS A 121 5.13 24.05 -21.77
CA LYS A 121 4.91 25.28 -22.53
C LYS A 121 6.24 25.83 -23.03
N SER A 122 6.63 25.49 -24.25
CA SER A 122 7.34 26.44 -25.10
C SER A 122 6.42 27.66 -25.24
N LYS A 123 7.00 28.85 -25.08
CA LYS A 123 6.31 30.13 -24.85
C LYS A 123 5.55 30.68 -26.06
N GLU A 124 5.20 29.88 -27.05
CA GLU A 124 4.56 30.35 -28.27
C GLU A 124 3.16 29.76 -28.42
N GLN A 125 2.19 30.68 -28.31
CA GLN A 125 0.75 30.52 -28.58
C GLN A 125 -0.03 29.67 -27.56
N GLY A 126 -0.86 30.36 -26.74
CA GLY A 126 -1.75 29.79 -25.74
C GLY A 126 -2.94 29.00 -26.31
N LYS A 127 -2.67 27.94 -27.08
CA LYS A 127 -3.65 26.97 -27.54
C LYS A 127 -3.40 25.66 -26.79
N ASP A 128 -4.42 25.10 -26.16
CA ASP A 128 -4.32 23.77 -25.55
C ASP A 128 -3.92 22.78 -26.65
N MET A 129 -2.74 22.16 -26.49
CA MET A 129 -2.23 21.18 -27.44
C MET A 129 -2.93 19.85 -27.19
N PHE A 130 -3.70 19.40 -28.18
CA PHE A 130 -4.34 18.09 -28.18
C PHE A 130 -3.56 17.15 -29.09
N VAL A 131 -3.24 15.96 -28.59
CA VAL A 131 -2.66 14.88 -29.40
C VAL A 131 -3.77 13.90 -29.73
N THR A 132 -3.92 13.59 -31.01
CA THR A 132 -4.87 12.56 -31.48
C THR A 132 -4.16 11.23 -31.58
N LEU A 133 -4.76 10.20 -31.00
CA LEU A 133 -4.27 8.83 -31.01
C LEU A 133 -5.31 7.95 -31.67
N ASN A 134 -4.88 7.21 -32.69
CA ASN A 134 -5.73 6.30 -33.43
C ASN A 134 -5.29 4.87 -33.10
N GLY A 135 -6.24 4.02 -32.70
CA GLY A 135 -5.97 2.62 -32.39
C GLY A 135 -7.02 1.71 -32.99
N THR A 136 -6.71 0.42 -33.07
CA THR A 136 -7.64 -0.59 -33.60
C THR A 136 -7.65 -1.81 -32.70
N ASN A 137 -8.79 -2.09 -32.06
CA ASN A 137 -8.98 -3.31 -31.29
C ASN A 137 -9.40 -4.47 -32.20
N VAL A 138 -9.01 -5.69 -31.84
CA VAL A 138 -9.45 -6.92 -32.51
C VAL A 138 -10.11 -7.82 -31.48
N TYR A 139 -11.30 -8.31 -31.79
CA TYR A 139 -11.98 -9.28 -30.92
C TYR A 139 -12.58 -10.42 -31.72
N ALA A 140 -12.59 -11.60 -31.11
CA ALA A 140 -13.18 -12.80 -31.66
C ALA A 140 -14.15 -13.42 -30.65
N ILE A 141 -15.32 -13.87 -31.11
CA ILE A 141 -16.35 -14.45 -30.28
C ILE A 141 -16.44 -15.95 -30.58
N LEU A 142 -16.24 -16.76 -29.55
CA LEU A 142 -16.60 -18.17 -29.55
C LEU A 142 -18.02 -18.30 -28.99
N ARG A 143 -18.97 -18.64 -29.85
CA ARG A 143 -20.37 -18.88 -29.46
C ARG A 143 -20.52 -20.19 -28.69
N ALA A 144 -21.27 -20.15 -27.59
CA ALA A 144 -21.65 -21.36 -26.87
C ALA A 144 -22.54 -22.25 -27.75
N PRO A 145 -22.22 -23.54 -27.94
CA PRO A 145 -22.95 -24.39 -28.88
C PRO A 145 -24.37 -24.76 -28.42
N ARG A 146 -24.71 -24.58 -27.14
CA ARG A 146 -25.96 -25.10 -26.53
C ARG A 146 -26.81 -24.04 -25.80
N THR A 147 -26.42 -22.77 -25.85
CA THR A 147 -27.10 -21.69 -25.09
C THR A 147 -27.34 -20.48 -25.99
N ALA A 148 -28.35 -19.66 -25.65
CA ALA A 148 -28.79 -18.49 -26.43
C ALA A 148 -27.82 -17.27 -26.40
N SER A 149 -26.51 -17.46 -26.20
CA SER A 149 -25.48 -16.39 -26.20
C SER A 149 -25.83 -15.16 -25.34
N THR A 150 -26.56 -15.36 -24.23
CA THR A 150 -27.04 -14.29 -23.33
C THR A 150 -26.01 -13.84 -22.30
N GLU A 151 -24.94 -14.59 -22.13
CA GLU A 151 -23.88 -14.34 -21.16
C GLU A 151 -22.51 -14.59 -21.80
N ALA A 152 -21.53 -13.77 -21.42
CA ALA A 152 -20.19 -13.82 -21.96
C ALA A 152 -19.10 -13.77 -20.88
N ILE A 153 -17.96 -14.38 -21.19
CA ILE A 153 -16.69 -14.21 -20.46
C ILE A 153 -15.71 -13.53 -21.39
N VAL A 154 -15.00 -12.51 -20.89
CA VAL A 154 -13.99 -11.79 -21.67
C VAL A 154 -12.59 -12.25 -21.26
N LEU A 155 -11.80 -12.68 -22.23
CA LEU A 155 -10.37 -12.89 -22.09
C LEU A 155 -9.64 -11.80 -22.89
N SER A 156 -9.07 -10.83 -22.19
CA SER A 156 -8.36 -9.72 -22.82
C SER A 156 -6.85 -9.85 -22.72
N ALA A 157 -6.13 -9.31 -23.70
CA ALA A 157 -4.70 -9.11 -23.63
C ALA A 157 -4.37 -7.76 -24.30
N PRO A 158 -3.57 -6.90 -23.68
CA PRO A 158 -3.10 -5.69 -24.34
C PRO A 158 -1.96 -5.96 -25.32
N TYR A 159 -1.96 -5.24 -26.44
CA TYR A 159 -0.82 -5.14 -27.35
C TYR A 159 0.12 -4.02 -26.91
N LYS A 160 1.41 -4.35 -26.75
CA LYS A 160 2.46 -3.41 -26.34
C LYS A 160 3.32 -3.03 -27.54
N HIS A 161 3.29 -1.76 -27.95
CA HIS A 161 4.09 -1.27 -29.09
C HIS A 161 5.61 -1.30 -28.83
N TYR A 162 6.05 -0.93 -27.64
CA TYR A 162 7.47 -0.76 -27.32
C TYR A 162 8.20 -2.11 -27.15
N ILE A 163 9.38 -2.25 -27.77
CA ILE A 163 10.18 -3.50 -27.80
C ILE A 163 10.91 -3.76 -26.48
N THR A 164 11.32 -2.72 -25.74
CA THR A 164 12.05 -2.86 -24.46
C THR A 164 11.23 -3.54 -23.36
N MET A 165 9.89 -3.59 -23.52
CA MET A 165 8.99 -4.36 -22.67
C MET A 165 8.34 -5.46 -23.50
N ASP A 166 9.12 -6.50 -23.81
CA ASP A 166 8.76 -7.62 -24.69
C ASP A 166 7.74 -8.60 -24.06
N HIS A 167 6.78 -8.03 -23.35
CA HIS A 167 6.18 -8.57 -22.15
C HIS A 167 4.73 -9.03 -22.32
N ASN A 168 4.15 -8.99 -23.52
CA ASN A 168 2.79 -9.52 -23.66
C ASN A 168 2.52 -10.37 -24.90
N ASN A 169 3.53 -10.61 -25.74
CA ASN A 169 3.38 -11.49 -26.90
C ASN A 169 3.01 -12.92 -26.50
N HIS A 170 3.47 -13.38 -25.32
CA HIS A 170 3.09 -14.67 -24.76
C HIS A 170 1.63 -14.73 -24.33
N ALA A 171 1.03 -13.63 -23.85
CA ALA A 171 -0.39 -13.60 -23.50
C ALA A 171 -1.26 -13.77 -24.74
N PHE A 172 -0.90 -13.12 -25.85
CA PHE A 172 -1.56 -13.36 -27.13
C PHE A 172 -1.38 -14.80 -27.62
N GLY A 173 -0.16 -15.35 -27.53
CA GLY A 173 0.10 -16.76 -27.86
C GLY A 173 -0.75 -17.72 -27.05
N LEU A 174 -0.84 -17.51 -25.73
CA LEU A 174 -1.69 -18.27 -24.83
C LEU A 174 -3.17 -18.13 -25.18
N MET A 175 -3.62 -16.92 -25.50
CA MET A 175 -4.99 -16.64 -25.92
C MET A 175 -5.39 -17.45 -27.15
N VAL A 176 -4.57 -17.46 -28.20
CA VAL A 176 -4.82 -18.24 -29.43
C VAL A 176 -4.77 -19.76 -29.15
N ALA A 177 -3.85 -20.21 -28.30
CA ALA A 177 -3.78 -21.61 -27.89
C ALA A 177 -5.03 -22.05 -27.10
N LEU A 178 -5.52 -21.21 -26.19
CA LEU A 178 -6.77 -21.42 -25.45
C LEU A 178 -7.96 -21.44 -26.40
N ALA A 179 -8.05 -20.48 -27.33
CA ALA A 179 -9.10 -20.44 -28.35
C ALA A 179 -9.14 -21.73 -29.18
N THR A 180 -7.98 -22.25 -29.58
CA THR A 180 -7.85 -23.54 -30.28
C THR A 180 -8.38 -24.71 -29.46
N HIS A 181 -8.09 -24.73 -28.15
CA HIS A 181 -8.59 -25.77 -27.25
C HIS A 181 -10.09 -25.64 -26.98
N PHE A 182 -10.58 -24.42 -26.77
CA PHE A 182 -11.97 -24.14 -26.48
C PHE A 182 -12.86 -24.44 -27.67
N ARG A 183 -12.40 -24.18 -28.90
CA ARG A 183 -13.12 -24.54 -30.12
C ARG A 183 -13.38 -26.04 -30.26
N LYS A 184 -12.47 -26.88 -29.76
CA LYS A 184 -12.62 -28.36 -29.76
C LYS A 184 -13.61 -28.85 -28.70
N SER A 185 -13.96 -28.01 -27.73
CA SER A 185 -14.76 -28.37 -26.57
C SER A 185 -16.23 -27.96 -26.78
N SER A 186 -17.17 -28.87 -26.53
CA SER A 186 -18.61 -28.64 -26.79
C SER A 186 -19.44 -28.32 -25.54
N TYR A 187 -18.81 -28.22 -24.37
CA TYR A 187 -19.48 -28.06 -23.08
C TYR A 187 -19.62 -26.60 -22.60
N TRP A 188 -19.29 -25.62 -23.45
CA TRP A 188 -19.41 -24.20 -23.07
C TRP A 188 -20.87 -23.77 -22.92
N SER A 189 -21.19 -23.18 -21.76
CA SER A 189 -22.52 -22.65 -21.46
C SER A 189 -22.66 -21.14 -21.69
N LYS A 190 -21.54 -20.43 -21.85
CA LYS A 190 -21.43 -18.98 -22.07
C LYS A 190 -20.54 -18.72 -23.27
N ASP A 191 -20.79 -17.61 -23.97
CA ASP A 191 -19.90 -17.16 -25.03
C ASP A 191 -18.56 -16.72 -24.44
N ILE A 192 -17.48 -16.87 -25.22
CA ILE A 192 -16.15 -16.45 -24.82
C ILE A 192 -15.64 -15.43 -25.83
N ILE A 193 -15.34 -14.23 -25.34
CA ILE A 193 -14.81 -13.13 -26.15
C ILE A 193 -13.29 -13.09 -25.93
N PHE A 194 -12.53 -13.31 -26.99
CA PHE A 194 -11.09 -13.07 -27.02
C PHE A 194 -10.85 -11.65 -27.53
N LEU A 195 -10.25 -10.79 -26.72
CA LEU A 195 -10.08 -9.37 -27.02
C LEU A 195 -8.59 -8.99 -26.98
N LEU A 196 -8.04 -8.64 -28.13
CA LEU A 196 -6.72 -8.02 -28.23
C LEU A 196 -6.89 -6.51 -28.33
N VAL A 197 -6.40 -5.81 -27.32
CA VAL A 197 -6.62 -4.38 -27.13
C VAL A 197 -5.40 -3.60 -27.57
N ASP A 198 -5.62 -2.54 -28.35
CA ASP A 198 -4.57 -1.60 -28.70
C ASP A 198 -4.44 -0.50 -27.63
N TYR A 199 -3.24 0.00 -27.36
CA TYR A 199 -2.99 1.02 -26.33
C TYR A 199 -3.62 0.76 -24.94
N ASP A 200 -3.56 -0.47 -24.45
CA ASP A 200 -3.94 -0.87 -23.08
C ASP A 200 -5.33 -0.38 -22.63
N GLU A 201 -5.37 0.57 -21.68
CA GLU A 201 -6.59 1.08 -21.05
C GLU A 201 -7.47 1.85 -22.05
N ILE A 202 -6.85 2.57 -22.98
CA ILE A 202 -7.55 3.42 -23.95
C ILE A 202 -8.38 2.57 -24.90
N GLY A 203 -7.77 1.52 -25.48
CA GLY A 203 -8.50 0.61 -26.35
C GLY A 203 -9.56 -0.16 -25.58
N MET A 204 -9.32 -0.52 -24.32
CA MET A 204 -10.29 -1.25 -23.52
C MET A 204 -11.51 -0.37 -23.25
N GLU A 205 -11.30 0.90 -22.90
CA GLU A 205 -12.36 1.88 -22.74
C GLU A 205 -13.15 2.08 -24.03
N ALA A 206 -12.47 2.19 -25.19
CA ALA A 206 -13.11 2.36 -26.49
C ALA A 206 -14.05 1.19 -26.82
N TRP A 207 -13.64 -0.02 -26.49
CA TRP A 207 -14.43 -1.23 -26.70
C TRP A 207 -15.62 -1.31 -25.73
N LEU A 208 -15.38 -1.06 -24.44
CA LEU A 208 -16.44 -1.07 -23.43
C LEU A 208 -17.50 0.00 -23.65
N GLN A 209 -17.11 1.20 -24.10
CA GLN A 209 -18.04 2.29 -24.41
C GLN A 209 -19.06 1.85 -25.45
N GLU A 210 -18.63 1.24 -26.55
CA GLU A 210 -19.55 0.73 -27.57
C GLU A 210 -20.30 -0.52 -27.10
N TYR A 211 -19.64 -1.40 -26.34
CA TYR A 211 -20.27 -2.60 -25.81
C TYR A 211 -21.42 -2.30 -24.84
N HIS A 212 -21.32 -1.22 -24.06
CA HIS A 212 -22.35 -0.76 -23.11
C HIS A 212 -23.15 0.46 -23.59
N TYR A 213 -22.99 0.87 -24.85
CA TYR A 213 -23.63 2.07 -25.42
C TYR A 213 -23.43 3.36 -24.60
N THR A 214 -22.24 3.53 -24.01
CA THR A 214 -21.85 4.72 -23.26
C THR A 214 -20.98 5.61 -24.14
N LYS A 215 -21.28 6.92 -24.21
CA LYS A 215 -20.53 7.87 -25.05
C LYS A 215 -19.64 8.76 -24.19
N SER A 216 -18.42 9.01 -24.64
CA SER A 216 -17.53 10.02 -24.07
C SER A 216 -17.16 11.09 -25.10
N PRO A 217 -16.88 12.34 -24.69
CA PRO A 217 -16.53 13.40 -25.63
C PRO A 217 -15.10 13.30 -26.18
N LEU A 218 -14.20 12.62 -25.46
CA LEU A 218 -12.78 12.55 -25.77
C LEU A 218 -12.39 11.29 -26.57
N LEU A 219 -13.24 10.28 -26.59
CA LEU A 219 -13.02 9.00 -27.27
C LEU A 219 -14.18 8.73 -28.22
N LYS A 220 -13.87 8.58 -29.51
CA LYS A 220 -14.84 8.24 -30.54
C LYS A 220 -14.49 6.88 -31.12
N SER A 221 -15.43 5.95 -31.04
CA SER A 221 -15.26 4.58 -31.49
C SER A 221 -16.21 4.25 -32.64
N SER A 222 -15.80 3.32 -33.50
CA SER A 222 -16.68 2.70 -34.49
C SER A 222 -17.65 1.72 -33.82
N PRO A 223 -18.88 1.55 -34.38
CA PRO A 223 -19.87 0.63 -33.82
C PRO A 223 -19.38 -0.82 -33.87
N LEU A 224 -19.74 -1.61 -32.86
CA LEU A 224 -19.42 -3.04 -32.81
C LEU A 224 -20.31 -3.83 -33.78
N HIS A 225 -19.71 -4.45 -34.79
CA HIS A 225 -20.38 -5.32 -35.75
C HIS A 225 -20.84 -6.64 -35.15
N GLY A 226 -20.16 -7.13 -34.11
CA GLY A 226 -20.49 -8.36 -33.40
C GLY A 226 -20.63 -8.12 -31.91
N ARG A 227 -21.67 -8.69 -31.31
CA ARG A 227 -21.91 -8.59 -29.87
C ARG A 227 -22.27 -9.94 -29.27
N SER A 228 -21.97 -10.10 -27.98
CA SER A 228 -22.43 -11.21 -27.15
C SER A 228 -23.23 -10.68 -25.95
N GLY A 229 -23.84 -11.55 -25.18
CA GLY A 229 -24.65 -11.18 -24.03
C GLY A 229 -23.83 -10.69 -22.82
N SER A 230 -24.49 -10.46 -21.69
CA SER A 230 -23.90 -9.76 -20.53
C SER A 230 -22.56 -10.35 -20.06
N ILE A 231 -21.57 -9.49 -19.84
CA ILE A 231 -20.24 -9.87 -19.35
C ILE A 231 -20.34 -10.26 -17.88
N GLN A 232 -20.08 -11.53 -17.57
CA GLN A 232 -20.13 -12.06 -16.21
C GLN A 232 -18.76 -11.99 -15.50
N ALA A 233 -17.69 -12.18 -16.26
CA ALA A 233 -16.32 -12.11 -15.76
C ALA A 233 -15.39 -11.66 -16.89
N ALA A 234 -14.33 -10.94 -16.50
CA ALA A 234 -13.25 -10.55 -17.39
C ALA A 234 -11.91 -10.95 -16.79
N ILE A 235 -11.05 -11.56 -17.61
CA ILE A 235 -9.70 -11.95 -17.24
C ILE A 235 -8.74 -11.22 -18.19
N ASN A 236 -7.92 -10.32 -17.63
CA ASN A 236 -6.87 -9.65 -18.40
C ASN A 236 -5.54 -10.40 -18.25
N LEU A 237 -4.97 -10.83 -19.36
CA LEU A 237 -3.72 -11.60 -19.41
C LEU A 237 -2.52 -10.68 -19.69
N GLU A 238 -1.61 -10.63 -18.71
CA GLU A 238 -0.31 -9.96 -18.82
C GLU A 238 0.82 -10.96 -18.54
N LEU A 239 1.59 -11.36 -19.56
CA LEU A 239 2.63 -12.40 -19.48
C LEU A 239 4.00 -11.94 -19.98
N HIS A 240 4.81 -11.45 -19.03
CA HIS A 240 6.14 -10.90 -19.29
C HIS A 240 7.15 -11.89 -19.86
N THR A 241 7.05 -13.16 -19.45
CA THR A 241 8.03 -14.22 -19.74
C THR A 241 7.30 -15.53 -20.06
N GLU A 242 7.94 -16.38 -20.86
CA GLU A 242 7.46 -17.74 -21.14
C GLU A 242 7.49 -18.62 -19.89
N GLN A 243 8.55 -18.49 -19.08
CA GLN A 243 8.67 -19.17 -17.80
C GLN A 243 8.07 -18.32 -16.69
N VAL A 244 6.99 -18.80 -16.08
CA VAL A 244 6.29 -18.11 -14.99
C VAL A 244 6.88 -18.54 -13.65
N SER A 245 7.48 -17.60 -12.92
CA SER A 245 7.94 -17.83 -11.54
C SER A 245 6.82 -17.63 -10.52
N HIS A 246 5.97 -16.63 -10.75
CA HIS A 246 4.85 -16.29 -9.89
C HIS A 246 3.75 -15.59 -10.68
N PHE A 247 2.51 -15.74 -10.24
CA PHE A 247 1.37 -14.95 -10.73
C PHE A 247 1.10 -13.79 -9.78
N ASN A 248 0.98 -12.58 -10.33
CA ASN A 248 0.53 -11.41 -9.58
C ASN A 248 -0.95 -11.14 -9.91
N VAL A 249 -1.83 -11.54 -9.01
CA VAL A 249 -3.27 -11.35 -9.19
C VAL A 249 -3.65 -9.94 -8.74
N LYS A 250 -4.00 -9.09 -9.70
CA LYS A 250 -4.54 -7.74 -9.46
C LYS A 250 -6.06 -7.83 -9.41
N LEU A 251 -6.63 -7.36 -8.30
CA LEU A 251 -8.07 -7.29 -8.10
C LEU A 251 -8.52 -5.86 -8.40
N GLU A 252 -9.21 -5.69 -9.52
CA GLU A 252 -9.78 -4.41 -9.92
C GLU A 252 -11.30 -4.48 -9.82
N GLY A 253 -11.93 -3.42 -9.33
CA GLY A 253 -13.38 -3.33 -9.25
C GLY A 253 -13.86 -1.90 -9.04
N LEU A 254 -15.14 -1.67 -9.36
CA LEU A 254 -15.72 -0.33 -9.44
C LEU A 254 -15.87 0.28 -8.04
N ASN A 255 -15.35 1.50 -7.82
CA ASN A 255 -15.52 2.26 -6.57
C ASN A 255 -15.11 1.52 -5.27
N GLY A 256 -14.13 0.61 -5.35
CA GLY A 256 -13.69 -0.17 -4.19
C GLY A 256 -14.56 -1.40 -3.89
N LEU A 257 -15.52 -1.73 -4.76
CA LEU A 257 -16.09 -3.07 -4.81
C LEU A 257 -15.00 -4.05 -5.27
N LEU A 258 -14.91 -5.20 -4.62
CA LEU A 258 -13.99 -6.26 -5.01
C LEU A 258 -14.67 -7.20 -6.01
N PRO A 259 -13.91 -7.82 -6.93
CA PRO A 259 -14.44 -8.87 -7.79
C PRO A 259 -14.90 -10.08 -6.95
N ASN A 260 -15.63 -11.00 -7.56
CA ASN A 260 -16.06 -12.23 -6.89
C ASN A 260 -14.85 -12.94 -6.23
N LEU A 261 -14.88 -13.07 -4.90
CA LEU A 261 -13.81 -13.65 -4.10
C LEU A 261 -13.55 -15.11 -4.50
N ASP A 262 -14.58 -15.84 -4.93
CA ASP A 262 -14.45 -17.25 -5.34
C ASP A 262 -13.58 -17.40 -6.58
N LEU A 263 -13.65 -16.45 -7.53
CA LEU A 263 -12.78 -16.45 -8.70
C LEU A 263 -11.32 -16.27 -8.30
N VAL A 264 -11.05 -15.39 -7.33
CA VAL A 264 -9.71 -15.15 -6.79
C VAL A 264 -9.20 -16.38 -6.05
N ASN A 265 -10.04 -16.95 -5.19
CA ASN A 265 -9.72 -18.16 -4.43
C ASN A 265 -9.40 -19.33 -5.39
N LEU A 266 -10.17 -19.49 -6.47
CA LEU A 266 -9.93 -20.50 -7.49
C LEU A 266 -8.52 -20.35 -8.07
N VAL A 267 -8.14 -19.15 -8.51
CA VAL A 267 -6.81 -18.89 -9.08
C VAL A 267 -5.71 -19.22 -8.06
N VAL A 268 -5.86 -18.75 -6.82
CA VAL A 268 -4.89 -19.01 -5.75
C VAL A 268 -4.72 -20.52 -5.50
N GLN A 269 -5.83 -21.28 -5.45
CA GLN A 269 -5.79 -22.71 -5.21
C GLN A 269 -5.25 -23.51 -6.40
N LEU A 270 -5.58 -23.13 -7.64
CA LEU A 270 -5.01 -23.75 -8.83
C LEU A 270 -3.49 -23.52 -8.93
N CYS A 271 -3.03 -22.29 -8.73
CA CYS A 271 -1.59 -22.00 -8.71
C CYS A 271 -0.88 -22.77 -7.58
N GLY A 272 -1.49 -22.87 -6.39
CA GLY A 272 -0.96 -23.66 -5.29
C GLY A 272 -0.83 -25.15 -5.63
N ARG A 273 -1.80 -25.72 -6.36
CA ARG A 273 -1.74 -27.10 -6.85
C ARG A 273 -0.61 -27.31 -7.86
N GLU A 274 -0.39 -26.34 -8.75
CA GLU A 274 0.70 -26.33 -9.72
C GLU A 274 2.05 -25.88 -9.14
N ARG A 275 2.12 -25.64 -7.81
CA ARG A 275 3.33 -25.16 -7.09
C ARG A 275 3.88 -23.83 -7.62
N VAL A 276 3.02 -22.98 -8.19
CA VAL A 276 3.37 -21.62 -8.63
C VAL A 276 3.01 -20.63 -7.52
N THR A 277 3.93 -19.73 -7.20
CA THR A 277 3.71 -18.73 -6.15
C THR A 277 2.70 -17.68 -6.62
N VAL A 278 1.72 -17.33 -5.80
CA VAL A 278 0.77 -16.24 -6.09
C VAL A 278 1.05 -15.06 -5.17
N LYS A 279 1.14 -13.87 -5.75
CA LYS A 279 1.18 -12.60 -5.04
C LYS A 279 -0.13 -11.85 -5.32
N LEU A 280 -0.70 -11.23 -4.30
CA LEU A 280 -1.89 -10.37 -4.47
C LEU A 280 -1.44 -8.91 -4.58
N HIS A 281 -1.97 -8.20 -5.57
CA HIS A 281 -1.82 -6.75 -5.78
C HIS A 281 -0.38 -6.25 -5.57
N GLN A 282 0.57 -6.93 -6.22
CA GLN A 282 1.99 -6.59 -6.18
C GLN A 282 2.51 -6.48 -4.75
N GLN A 283 2.19 -7.49 -3.92
CA GLN A 283 2.75 -7.64 -2.58
C GLN A 283 4.25 -7.34 -2.62
N TYR A 284 4.61 -6.35 -1.81
CA TYR A 284 5.94 -5.80 -1.60
C TYR A 284 7.06 -6.83 -1.81
N SER A 285 8.09 -6.46 -2.57
CA SER A 285 9.32 -7.26 -2.56
C SER A 285 9.80 -7.37 -1.12
N ASP A 286 10.12 -8.58 -0.64
CA ASP A 286 10.55 -8.80 0.76
C ASP A 286 11.66 -7.81 1.18
N GLY A 287 12.52 -7.40 0.24
CA GLY A 287 13.58 -6.41 0.44
C GLY A 287 13.09 -5.03 0.92
N ASP A 288 11.87 -4.62 0.59
CA ASP A 288 11.32 -3.33 1.01
C ASP A 288 10.87 -3.35 2.49
N VAL A 289 10.46 -4.49 3.03
CA VAL A 289 10.16 -4.62 4.47
C VAL A 289 11.47 -4.64 5.26
N TRP A 290 12.49 -5.35 4.76
CA TRP A 290 13.82 -5.33 5.37
C TRP A 290 14.46 -3.93 5.38
N SER A 291 14.02 -3.02 4.50
CA SER A 291 14.45 -1.62 4.51
C SER A 291 14.05 -0.85 5.78
N LEU A 292 12.99 -1.30 6.47
CA LEU A 292 12.50 -0.67 7.70
C LEU A 292 13.41 -0.95 8.90
N VAL A 293 13.92 -2.18 8.99
CA VAL A 293 14.63 -2.71 10.16
C VAL A 293 15.79 -1.80 10.61
N PRO A 294 16.74 -1.39 9.74
CA PRO A 294 17.85 -0.54 10.18
C PRO A 294 17.37 0.83 10.67
N VAL A 295 16.35 1.41 10.04
CA VAL A 295 15.82 2.73 10.41
C VAL A 295 15.13 2.67 11.78
N VAL A 296 14.25 1.69 11.97
CA VAL A 296 13.55 1.48 13.24
C VAL A 296 14.57 1.16 14.34
N ALA A 297 15.54 0.28 14.07
CA ALA A 297 16.59 -0.05 15.03
C ALA A 297 17.42 1.19 15.43
N CYS A 298 17.86 2.01 14.48
CA CYS A 298 18.58 3.25 14.78
C CYS A 298 17.74 4.22 15.63
N CYS A 299 16.45 4.37 15.34
CA CYS A 299 15.56 5.20 16.15
C CYS A 299 15.40 4.66 17.58
N GLN A 300 15.25 3.35 17.75
CA GLN A 300 15.12 2.73 19.06
C GLN A 300 16.41 2.81 19.87
N VAL A 301 17.57 2.61 19.22
CA VAL A 301 18.89 2.81 19.84
C VAL A 301 19.05 4.26 20.31
N ALA A 302 18.61 5.24 19.51
CA ALA A 302 18.63 6.65 19.94
C ALA A 302 17.74 6.89 21.17
N GLY A 303 16.57 6.24 21.26
CA GLY A 303 15.73 6.28 22.47
C GLY A 303 16.37 5.64 23.69
N PHE A 304 17.00 4.48 23.50
CA PHE A 304 17.71 3.79 24.57
C PHE A 304 18.87 4.64 25.12
N ILE A 305 19.66 5.23 24.22
CA ILE A 305 20.72 6.19 24.59
C ILE A 305 20.10 7.38 25.34
N ALA A 306 18.97 7.91 24.85
CA ALA A 306 18.29 9.01 25.52
C ALA A 306 17.82 8.66 26.94
N SER A 307 17.40 7.41 27.19
CA SER A 307 16.96 6.97 28.53
C SER A 307 18.10 6.84 29.54
N ILE A 308 19.29 6.43 29.07
CA ILE A 308 20.49 6.25 29.90
C ILE A 308 21.30 7.55 30.02
N SER A 309 21.03 8.53 29.15
CA SER A 309 21.79 9.77 29.07
C SER A 309 21.96 10.50 30.41
N PRO A 310 20.96 10.60 31.30
CA PRO A 310 21.12 11.33 32.55
C PRO A 310 22.28 10.79 33.38
N MET A 311 22.36 9.47 33.52
CA MET A 311 23.38 8.79 34.30
C MET A 311 24.78 9.05 33.72
N VAL A 312 24.93 8.83 32.41
CA VAL A 312 26.22 9.01 31.72
C VAL A 312 26.67 10.47 31.76
N MET A 313 25.76 11.40 31.48
CA MET A 313 26.07 12.83 31.43
C MET A 313 26.40 13.39 32.81
N THR A 314 25.75 12.91 33.88
CA THR A 314 26.15 13.31 35.24
C THR A 314 27.55 12.81 35.63
N GLY A 315 27.93 11.60 35.21
CA GLY A 315 29.27 11.06 35.45
C GLY A 315 30.35 11.84 34.68
N VAL A 316 30.09 12.15 33.40
CA VAL A 316 30.97 13.01 32.60
C VAL A 316 31.03 14.42 33.19
N GLY A 317 29.91 14.97 33.62
CA GLY A 317 29.85 16.29 34.24
C GLY A 317 30.72 16.41 35.49
N HIS A 318 30.78 15.34 36.29
CA HIS A 318 31.65 15.26 37.47
C HIS A 318 33.14 15.33 37.10
N LEU A 319 33.56 14.71 35.99
CA LEU A 319 34.93 14.79 35.48
C LEU A 319 35.33 16.23 35.08
N PHE A 320 34.36 17.04 34.62
CA PHE A 320 34.58 18.43 34.21
C PHE A 320 34.26 19.46 35.31
N GLY A 321 33.99 19.02 36.56
CA GLY A 321 33.65 19.92 37.66
C GLY A 321 32.32 20.68 37.49
N THR A 322 31.45 20.21 36.59
CA THR A 322 30.14 20.83 36.36
C THR A 322 29.10 20.31 37.36
N LYS A 323 28.15 21.17 37.73
CA LYS A 323 27.05 20.75 38.62
C LYS A 323 26.18 19.70 37.90
N PRO A 324 25.69 18.67 38.62
CA PRO A 324 25.02 17.52 38.00
C PRO A 324 23.77 17.91 37.19
N TYR A 325 23.01 18.89 37.66
CA TYR A 325 21.82 19.38 36.97
C TYR A 325 22.15 20.14 35.67
N GLN A 326 23.31 20.80 35.59
CA GLN A 326 23.76 21.47 34.36
C GLN A 326 24.17 20.43 33.32
N ALA A 327 24.94 19.41 33.74
CA ALA A 327 25.39 18.32 32.89
C ALA A 327 24.23 17.51 32.30
N LEU A 328 23.17 17.30 33.08
CA LEU A 328 21.98 16.59 32.64
C LEU A 328 21.28 17.28 31.47
N ILE A 329 21.17 18.61 31.54
CA ILE A 329 20.40 19.41 30.58
C ILE A 329 21.22 19.71 29.34
N THR A 330 22.51 19.99 29.48
CA THR A 330 23.44 20.08 28.33
C THR A 330 23.50 18.75 27.58
N GLY A 331 23.47 17.62 28.29
CA GLY A 331 23.36 16.29 27.70
C GLY A 331 22.05 16.07 26.94
N ALA A 332 20.90 16.32 27.58
CA ALA A 332 19.58 16.14 26.96
C ALA A 332 19.39 17.02 25.71
N THR A 333 19.80 18.29 25.78
CA THR A 333 19.75 19.22 24.64
C THR A 333 20.73 18.82 23.54
N GLY A 334 21.98 18.49 23.89
CA GLY A 334 22.99 18.05 22.93
C GLY A 334 22.57 16.81 22.14
N MET A 335 21.98 15.82 22.81
CA MET A 335 21.42 14.63 22.14
C MET A 335 20.26 14.96 21.22
N PHE A 336 19.35 15.85 21.62
CA PHE A 336 18.25 16.27 20.77
C PHE A 336 18.76 16.92 19.49
N PHE A 337 19.72 17.86 19.59
CA PHE A 337 20.35 18.47 18.42
C PHE A 337 21.12 17.46 17.56
N ALA A 338 21.83 16.50 18.17
CA ALA A 338 22.49 15.43 17.42
C ALA A 338 21.48 14.57 16.63
N SER A 339 20.32 14.29 17.21
CA SER A 339 19.26 13.51 16.57
C SER A 339 18.66 14.19 15.32
N LEU A 340 18.69 15.52 15.25
CA LEU A 340 18.23 16.26 14.06
C LEU A 340 19.06 15.92 12.79
N PHE A 341 20.32 15.52 12.96
CA PHE A 341 21.22 15.14 11.87
C PHE A 341 21.10 13.67 11.45
N MET A 342 20.34 12.86 12.21
CA MET A 342 20.17 11.42 11.97
C MET A 342 19.70 11.06 10.54
N PRO A 343 18.80 11.82 9.87
CA PRO A 343 18.41 11.53 8.50
C PRO A 343 19.58 11.52 7.50
N LYS A 344 20.65 12.30 7.75
CA LYS A 344 21.87 12.33 6.92
C LYS A 344 22.67 11.03 7.02
N CYS A 345 22.66 10.38 8.19
CA CYS A 345 23.30 9.08 8.40
C CYS A 345 22.56 7.97 7.65
N ILE A 346 21.21 7.99 7.67
CA ILE A 346 20.36 7.04 6.95
C ILE A 346 20.38 7.25 5.42
N THR A 347 20.68 8.47 4.96
CA THR A 347 20.83 8.69 3.50
C THR A 347 22.15 8.16 2.94
N ARG A 348 23.18 7.94 3.78
CA ARG A 348 24.46 7.34 3.34
C ARG A 348 24.37 5.84 3.13
N THR A 349 23.53 5.14 3.89
CA THR A 349 23.16 3.76 3.57
C THR A 349 22.31 3.80 2.30
N ARG A 350 22.85 3.31 1.17
CA ARG A 350 22.21 3.24 -0.15
C ARG A 350 20.99 2.27 -0.16
N LEU A 351 20.01 2.50 0.70
CA LEU A 351 18.69 1.89 0.57
C LEU A 351 17.94 2.63 -0.53
N ALA A 352 17.82 1.98 -1.69
CA ALA A 352 16.96 2.40 -2.78
C ALA A 352 15.54 2.57 -2.23
N CYS A 353 14.99 3.78 -2.35
CA CYS A 353 13.75 4.13 -1.70
C CYS A 353 12.72 4.57 -2.75
N THR A 354 11.82 3.64 -3.10
CA THR A 354 10.69 3.92 -3.99
C THR A 354 9.64 4.79 -3.28
N VAL A 355 8.71 5.37 -4.05
CA VAL A 355 7.54 6.06 -3.47
C VAL A 355 6.75 5.14 -2.55
N ASN A 356 6.71 3.86 -2.90
CA ASN A 356 6.06 2.85 -2.10
C ASN A 356 6.79 2.70 -0.76
N THR A 357 8.10 2.40 -0.71
CA THR A 357 8.83 2.19 0.57
C THR A 357 8.61 3.31 1.59
N LEU A 358 8.49 4.57 1.14
CA LEU A 358 8.16 5.70 2.01
C LEU A 358 6.75 5.64 2.60
N ARG A 359 5.76 5.13 1.85
CA ARG A 359 4.41 4.86 2.36
C ARG A 359 4.46 3.77 3.43
N LEU A 360 5.22 2.70 3.21
CA LEU A 360 5.40 1.63 4.19
C LEU A 360 6.04 2.14 5.49
N TRP A 361 7.10 2.97 5.40
CA TRP A 361 7.72 3.61 6.57
C TRP A 361 6.71 4.44 7.36
N LYS A 362 5.88 5.23 6.67
CA LYS A 362 4.82 6.02 7.29
C LYS A 362 3.77 5.14 7.97
N CYS A 363 3.32 4.06 7.33
CA CYS A 363 2.36 3.13 7.93
C CYS A 363 2.93 2.50 9.21
N ALA A 364 4.18 2.03 9.17
CA ALA A 364 4.84 1.47 10.35
C ALA A 364 4.95 2.51 11.49
N ALA A 365 5.33 3.75 11.18
CA ALA A 365 5.42 4.83 12.17
C ALA A 365 4.06 5.19 12.80
N LEU A 366 2.98 5.19 11.99
CA LEU A 366 1.63 5.43 12.48
C LEU A 366 1.09 4.29 13.36
N VAL A 367 1.38 3.04 12.99
CA VAL A 367 1.04 1.86 13.82
C VAL A 367 1.79 1.92 15.15
N LEU A 368 3.10 2.24 15.13
CA LEU A 368 3.88 2.41 16.35
C LEU A 368 3.34 3.56 17.20
N GLN A 369 2.97 4.70 16.60
CA GLN A 369 2.33 5.82 17.30
C GLN A 369 1.02 5.38 17.97
N ALA A 370 0.18 4.61 17.27
CA ALA A 370 -1.10 4.14 17.80
C ALA A 370 -0.90 3.23 19.02
N ILE A 371 0.08 2.31 18.97
CA ILE A 371 0.42 1.44 20.09
C ILE A 371 0.91 2.27 21.29
N ILE A 372 1.80 3.24 21.06
CA ILE A 372 2.32 4.12 22.11
C ILE A 372 1.21 4.93 22.76
N LEU A 373 0.31 5.53 21.97
CA LEU A 373 -0.81 6.31 22.48
C LEU A 373 -1.81 5.44 23.24
N ALA A 374 -2.11 4.23 22.76
CA ALA A 374 -2.98 3.29 23.45
C ALA A 374 -2.39 2.86 24.81
N ALA A 375 -1.10 2.52 24.85
CA ALA A 375 -0.39 2.18 26.09
C ALA A 375 -0.35 3.36 27.06
N THR A 376 -0.08 4.57 26.56
CA THR A 376 -0.05 5.79 27.37
C THR A 376 -1.43 6.14 27.89
N ALA A 377 -2.49 6.00 27.09
CA ALA A 377 -3.87 6.25 27.51
C ALA A 377 -4.36 5.24 28.55
N ALA A 378 -3.92 3.98 28.45
CA ALA A 378 -4.20 2.96 29.46
C ALA A 378 -3.55 3.28 30.81
N ALA A 379 -2.33 3.84 30.80
CA ALA A 379 -1.61 4.23 32.02
C ALA A 379 -2.07 5.60 32.57
N ASN A 380 -2.33 6.56 31.68
CA ASN A 380 -2.79 7.90 31.98
C ASN A 380 -3.59 8.45 30.79
N PHE A 381 -4.91 8.34 30.89
CA PHE A 381 -5.85 8.74 29.85
C PHE A 381 -5.66 10.20 29.41
N SER A 382 -5.45 11.12 30.36
CA SER A 382 -5.28 12.54 30.07
C SER A 382 -4.01 12.81 29.26
N LEU A 383 -2.88 12.24 29.67
CA LEU A 383 -1.61 12.35 28.93
C LEU A 383 -1.72 11.72 27.53
N GLY A 384 -2.35 10.55 27.43
CA GLY A 384 -2.56 9.87 26.15
C GLY A 384 -3.42 10.70 25.19
N MET A 385 -4.52 11.29 25.66
CA MET A 385 -5.37 12.16 24.85
C MET A 385 -4.64 13.44 24.42
N LEU A 386 -3.91 14.06 25.34
CA LEU A 386 -3.16 15.29 25.09
C LEU A 386 -2.05 15.08 24.04
N LEU A 387 -1.33 13.95 24.10
CA LEU A 387 -0.35 13.56 23.08
C LEU A 387 -1.03 13.20 21.75
N ALA A 388 -2.20 12.55 21.78
CA ALA A 388 -2.92 12.21 20.57
C ALA A 388 -3.37 13.47 19.80
N PHE A 389 -3.95 14.44 20.51
CA PHE A 389 -4.45 15.67 19.92
C PHE A 389 -3.36 16.51 19.25
N THR A 390 -2.14 16.52 19.81
CA THR A 390 -1.01 17.28 19.25
C THR A 390 -0.23 16.51 18.19
N MET A 391 0.09 15.22 18.42
CA MET A 391 0.95 14.43 17.53
C MET A 391 0.22 13.94 16.29
N VAL A 392 -1.01 13.43 16.42
CA VAL A 392 -1.68 12.69 15.34
C VAL A 392 -1.94 13.56 14.11
N PRO A 393 -2.48 14.79 14.20
CA PRO A 393 -2.71 15.63 13.03
C PRO A 393 -1.42 15.89 12.26
N VAL A 394 -0.33 16.17 12.98
CA VAL A 394 0.96 16.51 12.39
C VAL A 394 1.62 15.30 11.75
N CYS A 395 1.64 14.15 12.43
CA CYS A 395 2.15 12.87 11.91
C CYS A 395 1.36 12.40 10.67
N ALA A 396 0.04 12.59 10.64
CA ALA A 396 -0.80 12.21 9.51
C ALA A 396 -0.50 13.06 8.25
N MET A 397 -0.12 14.33 8.42
CA MET A 397 0.20 15.25 7.32
C MET A 397 1.59 15.04 6.71
N VAL A 398 2.49 14.28 7.37
CA VAL A 398 3.83 14.01 6.84
C VAL A 398 3.76 13.31 5.50
N ARG A 399 4.35 13.94 4.47
CA ARG A 399 4.51 13.38 3.13
C ARG A 399 5.80 13.90 2.51
N PRO A 400 6.62 13.05 1.88
CA PRO A 400 7.79 13.53 1.15
C PRO A 400 7.30 14.44 0.01
N GLY A 401 7.50 15.76 0.06
CA GLY A 401 6.85 16.70 -0.87
C GLY A 401 7.69 17.95 -1.17
N LYS A 402 7.08 19.00 -1.73
CA LYS A 402 7.72 20.32 -1.95
C LYS A 402 7.74 21.17 -0.66
N LEU A 403 6.75 21.00 0.22
CA LEU A 403 6.59 21.74 1.49
C LEU A 403 7.43 21.17 2.65
N ARG A 404 8.66 20.71 2.37
CA ARG A 404 9.49 20.01 3.38
C ARG A 404 9.88 20.90 4.55
N PHE A 405 10.20 22.17 4.26
CA PHE A 405 10.59 23.13 5.29
C PHE A 405 9.45 23.37 6.28
N LEU A 406 8.23 23.62 5.77
CA LEU A 406 7.06 23.80 6.61
C LEU A 406 6.76 22.55 7.46
N GLN A 407 6.81 21.36 6.85
CA GLN A 407 6.63 20.10 7.57
C GLN A 407 7.69 19.88 8.65
N ALA A 408 8.95 20.25 8.39
CA ALA A 408 10.03 20.14 9.38
C ALA A 408 9.81 21.09 10.57
N VAL A 409 9.36 22.32 10.32
CA VAL A 409 9.02 23.28 11.41
C VAL A 409 7.90 22.73 12.27
N VAL A 410 6.80 22.26 11.66
CA VAL A 410 5.66 21.70 12.42
C VAL A 410 6.06 20.41 13.14
N MET A 411 6.92 19.57 12.55
CA MET A 411 7.46 18.39 13.24
C MET A 411 8.35 18.76 14.43
N LEU A 412 9.13 19.84 14.36
CA LEU A 412 9.97 20.28 15.48
C LEU A 412 9.12 20.78 16.65
N LEU A 413 7.99 21.44 16.38
CA LEU A 413 7.01 21.81 17.41
C LEU A 413 6.41 20.58 18.12
N VAL A 414 6.26 19.47 17.39
CA VAL A 414 5.72 18.20 17.88
C VAL A 414 6.82 17.26 18.40
N SER A 415 8.06 17.73 18.51
CA SER A 415 9.13 16.98 19.18
C SER A 415 8.88 16.86 20.68
N PRO A 416 9.49 15.89 21.40
CA PRO A 416 9.34 15.82 22.86
C PRO A 416 9.70 17.12 23.59
N PHE A 417 10.73 17.84 23.12
CA PHE A 417 11.09 19.16 23.63
C PHE A 417 10.05 20.23 23.25
N GLY A 418 9.57 20.23 22.00
CA GLY A 418 8.55 21.16 21.52
C GLY A 418 7.20 20.99 22.22
N LEU A 419 6.77 19.75 22.45
CA LEU A 419 5.59 19.44 23.23
C LEU A 419 5.74 19.92 24.67
N LEU A 420 6.89 19.67 25.29
CA LEU A 420 7.15 20.14 26.65
C LEU A 420 7.10 21.67 26.72
N THR A 421 7.69 22.40 25.76
CA THR A 421 7.63 23.87 25.75
C THR A 421 6.21 24.38 25.52
N ILE A 422 5.44 23.77 24.60
CA ILE A 422 4.04 24.14 24.32
C ILE A 422 3.16 23.89 25.55
N TYR A 423 3.24 22.72 26.17
CA TYR A 423 2.43 22.38 27.34
C TYR A 423 2.80 23.22 28.56
N THR A 424 4.09 23.48 28.76
CA THR A 424 4.55 24.36 29.86
C THR A 424 4.09 25.80 29.62
N GLY A 425 4.13 26.29 28.38
CA GLY A 425 3.65 27.62 28.02
C GLY A 425 2.13 27.76 28.18
N LEU A 426 1.37 26.75 27.77
CA LEU A 426 -0.08 26.70 27.96
C LEU A 426 -0.44 26.65 29.44
N TYR A 427 0.23 25.80 30.22
CA TYR A 427 0.03 25.73 31.67
C TYR A 427 0.27 27.09 32.31
N LEU A 428 1.41 27.72 32.02
CA LEU A 428 1.78 29.02 32.57
C LEU A 428 0.78 30.13 32.17
N TYR A 429 0.31 30.11 30.92
CA TYR A 429 -0.73 31.03 30.43
C TYR A 429 -2.05 30.84 31.18
N LEU A 430 -2.44 29.61 31.51
CA LEU A 430 -3.70 29.31 32.20
C LEU A 430 -3.64 29.56 33.71
N THR A 431 -2.47 29.38 34.34
CA THR A 431 -2.34 29.47 35.81
C THR A 431 -1.83 30.81 36.31
N VAL A 432 -1.05 31.55 35.53
CA VAL A 432 -0.47 32.82 35.98
C VAL A 432 -1.43 33.97 35.62
N THR A 433 -2.38 34.21 36.52
CA THR A 433 -3.31 35.36 36.45
C THR A 433 -2.72 36.66 37.04
N GLU A 434 -1.54 36.62 37.67
CA GLU A 434 -1.00 37.75 38.46
C GLU A 434 0.12 38.56 37.80
N TYR A 435 0.67 38.14 36.65
CA TYR A 435 1.62 38.98 35.91
C TYR A 435 0.89 39.73 34.78
N HIS A 436 0.66 41.02 34.98
CA HIS A 436 0.18 41.97 33.97
C HIS A 436 1.25 42.23 32.88
N GLY A 437 1.63 41.19 32.14
CA GLY A 437 2.54 41.26 31.01
C GLY A 437 2.12 40.29 29.92
N ILE A 438 1.99 40.78 28.70
CA ILE A 438 1.68 39.98 27.51
C ILE A 438 2.83 38.98 27.31
N PHE A 439 2.51 37.68 27.47
CA PHE A 439 3.41 36.52 27.45
C PHE A 439 4.37 36.38 28.64
N PRO A 440 4.56 35.14 29.14
CA PRO A 440 5.77 34.79 29.88
C PRO A 440 6.99 35.26 29.10
N SER A 441 7.91 35.99 29.74
CA SER A 441 9.20 36.28 29.10
C SER A 441 9.80 34.95 28.62
N ALA A 442 10.33 34.91 27.40
CA ALA A 442 10.87 33.67 26.81
C ALA A 442 11.92 33.02 27.73
N ILE A 443 12.64 33.85 28.51
CA ILE A 443 13.57 33.43 29.55
C ILE A 443 12.86 32.63 30.64
N HIS A 444 11.75 33.13 31.17
CA HIS A 444 10.98 32.44 32.20
C HIS A 444 10.40 31.11 31.69
N LEU A 445 9.84 31.07 30.48
CA LEU A 445 9.39 29.81 29.87
C LEU A 445 10.54 28.79 29.76
N CYS A 446 11.70 29.21 29.26
CA CYS A 446 12.88 28.35 29.19
C CYS A 446 13.33 27.86 30.57
N THR A 447 13.27 28.70 31.60
CA THR A 447 13.59 28.33 32.98
C THR A 447 12.60 27.31 33.56
N VAL A 448 11.30 27.44 33.30
CA VAL A 448 10.32 26.46 33.79
C VAL A 448 10.46 25.12 33.05
N VAL A 449 10.66 25.15 31.74
CA VAL A 449 10.94 23.95 30.94
C VAL A 449 12.20 23.24 31.45
N TYR A 450 13.24 23.99 31.78
CA TYR A 450 14.47 23.49 32.40
C TYR A 450 14.20 22.73 33.70
N TYR A 451 13.41 23.31 34.61
CA TYR A 451 13.04 22.65 35.86
C TYR A 451 12.14 21.44 35.65
N ASN A 452 11.23 21.47 34.67
CA ASN A 452 10.36 20.33 34.33
C ASN A 452 11.15 19.12 33.82
N ILE A 453 12.18 19.34 32.99
CA ILE A 453 13.07 18.26 32.54
C ILE A 453 13.82 17.67 33.74
N LEU A 454 14.42 18.52 34.58
CA LEU A 454 15.15 18.09 35.76
C LEU A 454 14.26 17.30 36.72
N SER A 455 13.08 17.83 37.04
CA SER A 455 12.11 17.19 37.93
C SER A 455 11.63 15.86 37.34
N GLY A 456 11.31 15.81 36.04
CA GLY A 456 10.90 14.57 35.37
C GLY A 456 11.97 13.47 35.45
N VAL A 457 13.24 13.82 35.30
CA VAL A 457 14.34 12.85 35.44
C VAL A 457 14.53 12.45 36.90
N VAL A 458 14.58 13.41 37.83
CA VAL A 458 14.74 13.13 39.27
C VAL A 458 13.61 12.24 39.78
N HIS A 459 12.35 12.53 39.42
CA HIS A 459 11.22 11.68 39.76
C HIS A 459 11.27 10.31 39.09
N GLY A 460 11.86 10.20 37.89
CA GLY A 460 12.10 8.91 37.24
C GLY A 460 13.03 8.02 38.05
N TYR A 461 14.18 8.57 38.49
CA TYR A 461 15.21 7.81 39.21
C TYR A 461 14.90 7.62 40.71
N VAL A 462 14.34 8.63 41.37
CA VAL A 462 14.09 8.61 42.82
C VAL A 462 12.74 7.96 43.14
N LEU A 463 11.70 8.31 42.38
CA LEU A 463 10.32 7.88 42.66
C LEU A 463 9.84 6.77 41.72
N GLY A 464 10.68 6.33 40.76
CA GLY A 464 10.31 5.29 39.81
C GLY A 464 9.20 5.70 38.83
N THR A 465 9.01 7.00 38.59
CA THR A 465 7.96 7.45 37.66
C THR A 465 8.29 7.11 36.21
N TRP A 466 7.29 6.68 35.45
CA TRP A 466 7.46 6.17 34.09
C TRP A 466 7.47 7.26 33.00
N GLN A 467 7.20 8.52 33.35
CA GLN A 467 6.99 9.62 32.40
C GLN A 467 8.23 9.92 31.55
N TYR A 468 9.40 10.01 32.19
CA TYR A 468 10.67 10.23 31.51
C TYR A 468 11.03 9.05 30.60
N THR A 469 10.89 7.83 31.13
CA THR A 469 11.15 6.57 30.39
C THR A 469 10.25 6.45 29.16
N LEU A 470 8.96 6.81 29.27
CA LEU A 470 8.03 6.84 28.13
C LEU A 470 8.48 7.85 27.06
N LEU A 471 8.81 9.08 27.47
CA LEU A 471 9.26 10.11 26.53
C LEU A 471 10.55 9.69 25.81
N ALA A 472 11.50 9.09 26.53
CA ALA A 472 12.79 8.69 25.98
C ALA A 472 12.74 7.40 25.13
N LEU A 473 12.04 6.36 25.58
CA LEU A 473 12.01 5.05 24.90
C LEU A 473 10.89 4.89 23.87
N ALA A 474 9.80 5.66 23.98
CA ALA A 474 8.64 5.51 23.09
C ALA A 474 8.43 6.74 22.22
N VAL A 475 8.16 7.90 22.82
CA VAL A 475 7.74 9.11 22.09
C VAL A 475 8.88 9.66 21.22
N PHE A 476 10.10 9.74 21.76
CA PHE A 476 11.26 10.27 21.04
C PHE A 476 11.68 9.42 19.83
N PRO A 477 11.86 8.09 19.92
CA PRO A 477 12.17 7.23 18.76
C PRO A 477 11.12 7.31 17.67
N ASN A 478 9.85 7.36 18.03
CA ASN A 478 8.78 7.42 17.05
C ASN A 478 8.73 8.78 16.33
N TRP A 479 8.94 9.87 17.07
CA TRP A 479 9.11 11.19 16.48
C TRP A 479 10.32 11.23 15.53
N LEU A 480 11.45 10.65 15.94
CA LEU A 480 12.67 10.57 15.13
C LEU A 480 12.43 9.76 13.84
N PHE A 481 11.58 8.74 13.89
CA PHE A 481 11.21 7.97 12.70
C PHE A 481 10.44 8.84 11.70
N PHE A 482 9.46 9.65 12.15
CA PHE A 482 8.80 10.63 11.29
C PHE A 482 9.76 11.71 10.76
N TRP A 483 10.71 12.15 11.58
CA TRP A 483 11.76 13.07 11.17
C TRP A 483 12.58 12.52 9.99
N CYS A 484 12.93 11.23 10.02
CA CYS A 484 13.63 10.57 8.92
C CYS A 484 12.80 10.53 7.62
N ILE A 485 11.47 10.34 7.72
CA ILE A 485 10.57 10.32 6.56
C ILE A 485 10.51 11.70 5.86
N VAL A 486 10.52 12.81 6.61
CA VAL A 486 10.48 14.18 6.06
C VAL A 486 11.72 14.47 5.19
N PHE A 487 12.89 14.02 5.63
CA PHE A 487 14.17 14.36 4.99
C PHE A 487 14.71 13.32 3.99
N LYS A 488 14.10 12.13 3.89
CA LYS A 488 14.49 11.13 2.87
C LYS A 488 14.12 11.65 1.46
N LYS A 489 15.13 11.75 0.58
CA LYS A 489 14.90 12.11 -0.83
C LYS A 489 14.18 10.94 -1.53
N ARG A 490 13.21 11.27 -2.38
CA ARG A 490 12.63 10.30 -3.32
C ARG A 490 13.71 9.99 -4.35
N ASP A 491 14.06 8.73 -4.49
CA ASP A 491 14.68 8.28 -5.72
C ASP A 491 13.55 8.29 -6.75
N VAL A 492 13.57 9.25 -7.67
CA VAL A 492 12.71 9.17 -8.84
C VAL A 492 13.13 7.88 -9.55
N PRO A 493 12.21 6.95 -9.88
CA PRO A 493 12.59 5.83 -10.72
C PRO A 493 13.28 6.45 -11.93
N VAL A 494 14.54 6.09 -12.14
CA VAL A 494 15.26 6.44 -13.35
C VAL A 494 14.46 5.74 -14.46
N ILE A 495 13.48 6.43 -15.03
CA ILE A 495 13.28 6.33 -16.46
C ILE A 495 14.63 6.78 -17.00
N GLU A 496 15.36 5.85 -17.62
CA GLU A 496 16.67 6.07 -18.23
C GLU A 496 16.60 7.15 -19.31
N ASN A 497 16.49 8.41 -18.88
CA ASN A 497 16.74 9.59 -19.70
C ASN A 497 18.23 9.92 -19.61
N LYS A 498 19.07 8.96 -19.98
CA LYS A 498 20.53 9.14 -20.02
C LYS A 498 21.17 8.48 -21.25
N GLU A 499 20.65 8.73 -22.44
CA GLU A 499 21.45 8.60 -23.68
C GLU A 499 21.21 9.71 -24.72
N HIS A 500 20.57 10.84 -24.36
CA HIS A 500 20.41 11.97 -25.31
C HIS A 500 21.50 13.05 -25.24
N GLU A 501 22.65 12.80 -24.63
CA GLU A 501 23.71 13.82 -24.50
C GLU A 501 25.12 13.31 -24.86
N LYS A 502 25.21 12.32 -25.75
CA LYS A 502 26.44 11.99 -26.48
C LYS A 502 26.11 11.54 -27.90
N LEU A 503 25.74 12.49 -28.75
CA LEU A 503 25.89 12.49 -30.21
C LEU A 503 25.36 13.84 -30.70
N SER A 504 26.14 14.88 -30.41
CA SER A 504 26.14 16.15 -31.12
C SER A 504 27.53 16.34 -31.72
#